data_AF-A0A9Q0KUC0-F1
#
_entry.id   AF-A0A9Q0KUC0-F1
#
_cell.length_a   1.000
_cell.length_b   1.000
_cell.length_c   1.000
_cell.angle_alpha   90.00
_cell.angle_beta   90.00
_cell.angle_gamma   90.00
#
_symmetry.space_group_name_H-M   'P 1'
#
loop_
_entity.id
_entity.type
_entity.pdbx_description
1 polymer ?
#
loop_
_entity_poly.entity_id
_entity_poly.type
_entity_poly.pdbx_seq_one_letter_code
_entity_poly.pdbx_strand_id
1 'polypeptide(L)'
;MNKNNEGILEAYVKSWISGALDRAATQGSVTFTLAWHHLSSFIFHSCTDDKLVLRNKLVKSLLRDYSRKQQHEGMMLDFIRYNKSQKSEDGALLSTDELERRFQSLKEACEGNSSLLTELVKLKSSSERR
;
A
#
# COMPACT_ATOMS: atom_id res chain seq x y z
N MET A 1 5.82 0.31 23.45
CA MET A 1 4.77 0.74 22.50
C MET A 1 4.63 -0.35 21.44
N ASN A 2 3.69 -1.27 21.63
CA ASN A 2 3.56 -2.50 20.84
C ASN A 2 2.94 -2.17 19.47
N LYS A 3 3.75 -2.08 18.42
CA LYS A 3 3.38 -1.59 17.08
C LYS A 3 2.74 -2.66 16.16
N ASN A 4 2.16 -3.72 16.72
CA ASN A 4 1.49 -4.78 15.97
C ASN A 4 0.05 -4.97 16.45
N ASN A 5 -0.74 -3.90 16.45
CA ASN A 5 -2.17 -4.04 16.67
C ASN A 5 -2.81 -4.29 15.30
N GLU A 6 -3.05 -5.55 14.97
CA GLU A 6 -3.75 -5.95 13.74
C GLU A 6 -5.00 -5.10 13.51
N GLY A 7 -5.76 -4.83 14.57
CA GLY A 7 -6.94 -3.97 14.55
C GLY A 7 -6.68 -2.53 14.08
N ILE A 8 -5.49 -1.95 14.36
CA ILE A 8 -5.12 -0.63 13.86
C ILE A 8 -4.85 -0.67 12.34
N LEU A 9 -4.14 -1.70 11.86
CA LEU A 9 -3.87 -1.87 10.43
C LEU A 9 -5.17 -2.09 9.66
N GLU A 10 -6.08 -2.91 10.19
CA GLU A 10 -7.41 -3.10 9.63
C GLU A 10 -8.24 -1.81 9.64
N ALA A 11 -8.16 -1.01 10.70
CA ALA A 11 -8.85 0.28 10.77
C ALA A 11 -8.31 1.27 9.71
N TYR A 12 -7.00 1.27 9.45
CA TYR A 12 -6.42 2.07 8.38
C TYR A 12 -6.92 1.62 7.00
N VAL A 13 -6.94 0.32 6.71
CA VAL A 13 -7.49 -0.18 5.44
C VAL A 13 -8.99 0.09 5.32
N LYS A 14 -9.77 -0.03 6.40
CA LYS A 14 -11.18 0.38 6.40
C LYS A 14 -11.35 1.88 6.11
N SER A 15 -10.48 2.72 6.66
CA SER A 15 -10.48 4.17 6.42
C SER A 15 -10.11 4.51 4.97
N TRP A 16 -9.18 3.74 4.38
CA TRP A 16 -8.85 3.80 2.96
C TRP A 16 -10.08 3.44 2.11
N ILE A 17 -10.65 2.26 2.30
CA ILE A 17 -11.78 1.76 1.50
C ILE A 17 -13.03 2.65 1.63
N SER A 18 -13.26 3.27 2.79
CA SER A 18 -14.41 4.17 2.98
C SER A 18 -14.19 5.58 2.43
N GLY A 19 -13.00 5.90 1.92
CA GLY A 19 -12.65 7.26 1.46
C GLY A 19 -12.40 8.27 2.58
N ALA A 20 -12.37 7.81 3.85
CA ALA A 20 -12.06 8.68 4.98
C ALA A 20 -10.60 9.13 4.96
N LEU A 21 -9.73 8.29 4.41
CA LEU A 21 -8.30 8.57 4.31
C LEU A 21 -7.99 9.64 3.25
N ASP A 22 -8.73 9.69 2.15
CA ASP A 22 -8.62 10.75 1.13
C ASP A 22 -8.90 12.13 1.71
N ARG A 23 -9.96 12.25 2.52
CA ARG A 23 -10.29 13.50 3.23
C ARG A 23 -9.18 13.93 4.18
N ALA A 24 -8.56 12.97 4.87
CA ALA A 24 -7.45 13.24 5.78
C ALA A 24 -6.18 13.67 5.03
N ALA A 25 -5.97 13.17 3.81
CA ALA A 25 -4.86 13.56 2.94
C ALA A 25 -4.95 15.02 2.53
N THR A 26 -6.13 15.46 2.07
CA THR A 26 -6.38 16.87 1.68
C THR A 26 -6.16 17.86 2.81
N GLN A 27 -6.30 17.40 4.07
CA GLN A 27 -6.12 18.23 5.26
C GLN A 27 -4.70 18.20 5.84
N GLY A 28 -3.75 17.51 5.20
CA GLY A 28 -2.38 17.38 5.72
C GLY A 28 -2.31 16.65 7.06
N SER A 29 -3.24 15.73 7.32
CA SER A 29 -3.40 15.11 8.63
C SER A 29 -2.22 14.19 9.00
N VAL A 30 -1.71 14.34 10.22
CA VAL A 30 -0.71 13.41 10.80
C VAL A 30 -1.23 11.97 10.81
N THR A 31 -2.54 11.77 10.95
CA THR A 31 -3.18 10.45 10.93
C THR A 31 -3.04 9.78 9.57
N PHE A 32 -3.12 10.55 8.48
CA PHE A 32 -2.89 10.04 7.13
C PHE A 32 -1.45 9.54 6.97
N THR A 33 -0.47 10.37 7.35
CA THR A 33 0.95 10.01 7.27
C THR A 33 1.28 8.78 8.13
N LEU A 34 0.69 8.68 9.33
CA LEU A 34 0.87 7.52 10.21
C LEU A 34 0.25 6.25 9.60
N ALA A 35 -0.95 6.34 9.04
CA ALA A 35 -1.60 5.22 8.38
C ALA A 35 -0.77 4.68 7.22
N TRP A 36 -0.31 5.57 6.33
CA TRP A 36 0.57 5.21 5.20
C TRP A 36 1.87 4.59 5.68
N HIS A 37 2.50 5.19 6.68
CA HIS A 37 3.75 4.66 7.22
C HIS A 37 3.58 3.27 7.82
N HIS A 38 2.56 3.06 8.65
CA HIS A 38 2.32 1.78 9.30
C HIS A 38 1.94 0.70 8.27
N LEU A 39 1.06 1.02 7.31
CA LEU A 39 0.69 0.09 6.25
C LEU A 39 1.87 -0.26 5.35
N SER A 40 2.65 0.72 4.91
CA SER A 40 3.82 0.51 4.04
C SER A 40 4.90 -0.31 4.75
N SER A 41 5.20 0.00 6.02
CA SER A 41 6.13 -0.79 6.83
C SER A 41 5.64 -2.23 7.01
N PHE A 42 4.35 -2.42 7.30
CA PHE A 42 3.75 -3.74 7.51
C PHE A 42 3.78 -4.59 6.24
N ILE A 43 3.34 -4.02 5.12
CA ILE A 43 3.19 -4.76 3.86
C ILE A 43 4.54 -5.06 3.21
N PHE A 44 5.47 -4.11 3.22
CA PHE A 44 6.70 -4.21 2.41
C PHE A 44 7.98 -4.51 3.21
N HIS A 45 8.00 -4.35 4.53
CA HIS A 45 9.24 -4.43 5.32
C HIS A 45 9.20 -5.36 6.53
N SER A 46 8.03 -5.79 7.01
CA SER A 46 7.92 -6.47 8.31
C SER A 46 7.00 -7.68 8.31
N CYS A 47 7.23 -8.60 7.38
CA CYS A 47 6.48 -9.84 7.34
C CYS A 47 7.32 -11.03 7.82
N THR A 48 7.12 -11.40 9.08
CA THR A 48 7.40 -12.73 9.61
C THR A 48 6.24 -13.68 9.23
N ASP A 49 6.47 -14.99 9.22
CA ASP A 49 5.49 -15.99 8.74
C ASP A 49 4.11 -15.89 9.42
N ASP A 50 4.09 -15.58 10.72
CA ASP A 50 2.88 -15.41 11.53
C ASP A 50 1.99 -14.24 11.07
N LYS A 51 2.55 -13.27 10.33
CA LYS A 51 1.84 -12.06 9.86
C LYS A 51 1.46 -12.11 8.39
N LEU A 52 1.87 -13.16 7.67
CA LEU A 52 1.57 -13.32 6.25
C LEU A 52 0.06 -13.31 5.98
N VAL A 53 -0.73 -13.97 6.83
CA VAL A 53 -2.19 -14.02 6.69
C VAL A 53 -2.80 -12.63 6.72
N LEU A 54 -2.41 -11.80 7.69
CA LEU A 54 -2.89 -10.43 7.80
C LEU A 54 -2.39 -9.57 6.64
N ARG A 55 -1.09 -9.65 6.29
CA ARG A 55 -0.53 -8.93 5.13
C ARG A 55 -1.32 -9.23 3.86
N ASN A 56 -1.54 -10.50 3.58
CA ASN A 56 -2.22 -10.96 2.37
C ASN A 56 -3.68 -10.47 2.38
N LYS A 57 -4.37 -10.54 3.52
CA LYS A 57 -5.73 -9.98 3.69
C LYS A 57 -5.79 -8.48 3.40
N LEU A 58 -4.84 -7.70 3.90
CA LEU A 58 -4.82 -6.24 3.69
C LEU A 58 -4.52 -5.90 2.23
N VAL A 59 -3.52 -6.54 1.62
CA VAL A 59 -3.18 -6.32 0.20
C VAL A 59 -4.34 -6.66 -0.72
N LYS A 60 -4.99 -7.82 -0.52
CA LYS A 60 -6.17 -8.21 -1.31
C LYS A 60 -7.30 -7.20 -1.15
N SER A 61 -7.50 -6.65 0.04
CA SER A 61 -8.50 -5.61 0.30
C SER A 61 -8.20 -4.32 -0.47
N LEU A 62 -6.94 -3.88 -0.48
CA LEU A 62 -6.50 -2.69 -1.21
C LEU A 62 -6.63 -2.86 -2.73
N LEU A 63 -6.18 -4.01 -3.28
CA LEU A 63 -6.28 -4.29 -4.72
C LEU A 63 -7.75 -4.36 -5.19
N ARG A 64 -8.65 -4.92 -4.38
CA ARG A 64 -10.09 -4.94 -4.68
C ARG A 64 -10.69 -3.54 -4.68
N ASP A 65 -10.26 -2.68 -3.77
CA ASP A 65 -10.74 -1.31 -3.69
C ASP A 65 -10.27 -0.48 -4.89
N TYR A 66 -8.97 -0.57 -5.23
CA TYR A 66 -8.41 -0.01 -6.46
C TYR A 66 -9.19 -0.46 -7.70
N SER A 67 -9.38 -1.78 -7.88
CA SER A 67 -10.06 -2.33 -9.05
C SER A 67 -11.49 -1.80 -9.22
N ARG A 68 -12.18 -1.52 -8.09
CA ARG A 68 -13.55 -0.99 -8.08
C ARG A 68 -13.63 0.52 -8.23
N LYS A 69 -12.56 1.25 -7.88
CA LYS A 69 -12.53 2.71 -7.82
C LYS A 69 -11.28 3.22 -8.51
N GLN A 70 -11.40 3.51 -9.81
CA GLN A 70 -10.29 4.01 -10.61
C GLN A 70 -9.68 5.31 -10.05
N GLN A 71 -10.46 6.15 -9.34
CA GLN A 71 -9.89 7.31 -8.65
C GLN A 71 -8.85 6.95 -7.56
N HIS A 72 -8.84 5.71 -7.06
CA HIS A 72 -7.84 5.24 -6.11
C HIS A 72 -6.59 4.65 -6.79
N GLU A 73 -6.50 4.64 -8.12
CA GLU A 73 -5.28 4.23 -8.85
C GLU A 73 -4.09 5.10 -8.45
N GLY A 74 -4.24 6.42 -8.52
CA GLY A 74 -3.19 7.37 -8.14
C GLY A 74 -2.76 7.18 -6.69
N MET A 75 -3.73 7.03 -5.77
CA MET A 75 -3.48 6.80 -4.36
C MET A 75 -2.70 5.50 -4.12
N MET A 76 -3.04 4.43 -4.83
CA MET A 76 -2.33 3.15 -4.75
C MET A 76 -0.90 3.23 -5.30
N LEU A 77 -0.70 3.92 -6.42
CA LEU A 77 0.63 4.15 -7.00
C LEU A 77 1.51 4.97 -6.05
N ASP A 78 0.96 6.03 -5.48
CA ASP A 78 1.66 6.90 -4.53
C ASP A 78 1.99 6.12 -3.24
N PHE A 79 1.12 5.22 -2.78
CA PHE A 79 1.39 4.34 -1.64
C PHE A 79 2.48 3.30 -1.92
N ILE A 80 2.49 2.70 -3.11
CA ILE A 80 3.57 1.79 -3.54
C ILE A 80 4.90 2.56 -3.59
N ARG A 81 4.87 3.81 -4.04
CA ARG A 81 6.04 4.70 -4.10
C ARG A 81 6.41 5.34 -2.75
N TYR A 82 5.58 5.18 -1.72
CA TYR A 82 5.79 5.84 -0.44
C TYR A 82 7.07 5.38 0.25
N ASN A 83 7.99 6.32 0.48
CA ASN A 83 9.21 6.11 1.25
C ASN A 83 9.35 7.19 2.32
N LYS A 84 9.29 6.79 3.59
CA LYS A 84 9.44 7.74 4.70
C LYS A 84 10.89 8.20 4.92
N SER A 85 11.88 7.44 4.42
CA SER A 85 13.31 7.71 4.70
C SER A 85 13.87 8.90 3.93
N GLN A 86 13.12 9.50 2.99
CA GLN A 86 13.62 10.51 2.06
C GLN A 86 13.22 11.93 2.49
N LYS A 87 13.57 12.31 3.72
CA LYS A 87 13.50 13.70 4.21
C LYS A 87 14.72 14.55 3.82
N SER A 88 15.56 14.11 2.90
CA SER A 88 16.59 14.96 2.28
C SER A 88 16.00 15.67 1.07
N GLU A 89 16.35 16.95 0.90
CA GLU A 89 15.79 17.96 -0.01
C GLU A 89 15.92 17.68 -1.52
N ASP A 90 15.99 16.43 -1.94
CA ASP A 90 15.92 16.05 -3.35
C ASP A 90 14.89 14.93 -3.50
N GLY A 91 13.91 15.14 -4.38
CA GLY A 91 12.75 14.29 -4.62
C GLY A 91 13.09 12.94 -5.22
N ALA A 92 14.00 12.20 -4.58
CA ALA A 92 14.50 10.93 -5.05
C ALA A 92 13.36 9.92 -5.05
N LEU A 93 12.98 9.48 -6.24
CA LEU A 93 12.04 8.39 -6.46
C LEU A 93 12.56 7.10 -5.78
N LEU A 94 11.66 6.18 -5.43
CA LEU A 94 12.07 4.81 -5.10
C LEU A 94 12.96 4.27 -6.22
N SER A 95 14.04 3.56 -5.87
CA SER A 95 14.82 2.85 -6.88
C SER A 95 13.93 1.84 -7.60
N THR A 96 14.24 1.57 -8.86
CA THR A 96 13.53 0.54 -9.66
C THR A 96 13.54 -0.81 -8.95
N ASP A 97 14.65 -1.17 -8.29
CA ASP A 97 14.78 -2.43 -7.55
C ASP A 97 13.82 -2.48 -6.34
N GLU A 98 13.68 -1.38 -5.59
CA GLU A 98 12.75 -1.30 -4.46
C GLU A 98 11.31 -1.36 -4.94
N LEU A 99 11.01 -0.69 -6.04
CA LEU A 99 9.69 -0.73 -6.67
C LEU A 99 9.33 -2.16 -7.10
N GLU A 100 10.24 -2.86 -7.75
CA GLU A 100 10.05 -4.25 -8.17
C GLU A 100 9.82 -5.18 -6.96
N ARG A 101 10.63 -5.02 -5.89
CA ARG A 101 10.46 -5.78 -4.65
C ARG A 101 9.08 -5.57 -4.02
N ARG A 102 8.56 -4.35 -4.06
CA ARG A 102 7.20 -4.05 -3.57
C ARG A 102 6.14 -4.71 -4.43
N PHE A 103 6.25 -4.65 -5.75
CA PHE A 103 5.33 -5.36 -6.65
C PHE A 103 5.37 -6.88 -6.43
N GLN A 104 6.55 -7.45 -6.21
CA GLN A 104 6.70 -8.86 -5.88
C GLN A 104 6.02 -9.23 -4.55
N SER A 105 6.12 -8.37 -3.53
CA SER A 105 5.42 -8.55 -2.25
C SER A 105 3.89 -8.55 -2.43
N LEU A 106 3.36 -7.66 -3.29
CA LEU A 106 1.94 -7.62 -3.63
C LEU A 106 1.50 -8.88 -4.39
N LYS A 107 2.34 -9.38 -5.31
CA LYS A 107 2.09 -10.59 -6.10
C LYS A 107 1.99 -11.82 -5.21
N GLU A 108 2.91 -11.99 -4.26
CA GLU A 108 2.87 -13.08 -3.28
C GLU A 108 1.59 -13.03 -2.44
N ALA A 109 1.21 -11.83 -2.01
CA ALA A 109 0.00 -11.61 -1.23
C ALA A 109 -1.31 -11.91 -1.99
N CYS A 110 -1.28 -11.96 -3.33
CA CYS A 110 -2.42 -12.41 -4.13
C CYS A 110 -2.67 -13.92 -4.00
N GLU A 111 -1.70 -14.71 -3.56
CA GLU A 111 -1.81 -16.18 -3.37
C GLU A 111 -2.42 -16.88 -4.60
N GLY A 112 -1.97 -16.49 -5.80
CA GLY A 112 -2.45 -17.09 -7.06
C GLY A 112 -3.84 -16.64 -7.53
N ASN A 113 -4.49 -15.69 -6.86
CA ASN A 113 -5.78 -15.17 -7.29
C ASN A 113 -5.65 -14.45 -8.65
N SER A 114 -6.17 -15.07 -9.72
CA SER A 114 -6.02 -14.58 -11.10
C SER A 114 -6.57 -13.17 -11.30
N SER A 115 -7.75 -12.87 -10.74
CA SER A 115 -8.36 -11.54 -10.85
C SER A 115 -7.47 -10.46 -10.22
N LEU A 116 -6.94 -10.70 -9.01
CA LEU A 116 -6.05 -9.73 -8.37
C LEU A 116 -4.70 -9.60 -9.07
N LEU A 117 -4.17 -10.69 -9.63
CA LEU A 117 -2.95 -10.66 -10.42
C LEU A 117 -3.12 -9.83 -11.70
N THR A 118 -4.26 -9.94 -12.38
CA THR A 118 -4.58 -9.09 -13.54
C THR A 118 -4.59 -7.61 -13.17
N GLU A 119 -5.22 -7.25 -12.05
CA GLU A 119 -5.25 -5.87 -11.57
C GLU A 119 -3.85 -5.38 -11.17
N LEU A 120 -3.03 -6.23 -10.56
CA LEU A 120 -1.65 -5.90 -10.22
C LEU A 120 -0.78 -5.65 -11.46
N VAL A 121 -0.97 -6.41 -12.53
CA VAL A 121 -0.25 -6.21 -13.81
C VAL A 121 -0.63 -4.85 -14.42
N LYS A 122 -1.93 -4.50 -14.45
CA LYS A 122 -2.39 -3.18 -14.91
C LYS A 122 -1.74 -2.06 -14.11
N LEU A 123 -1.74 -2.19 -12.78
CA LEU A 123 -1.15 -1.21 -11.87
C LEU A 123 0.36 -1.04 -12.10
N LYS A 124 1.09 -2.14 -12.33
CA LYS A 124 2.52 -2.10 -12.67
C LYS A 124 2.76 -1.33 -13.97
N SER A 125 2.01 -1.63 -15.04
CA SER A 125 2.11 -0.91 -16.30
C SER A 125 1.75 0.58 -16.18
N SER A 126 0.82 0.96 -15.29
CA SER A 126 0.55 2.36 -14.98
C SER A 126 1.71 3.04 -14.23
N SER A 127 2.45 2.29 -13.41
CA SER A 127 3.61 2.82 -12.67
C SER A 127 4.82 3.13 -13.57
N GLU A 128 4.94 2.46 -14.72
CA GLU A 128 6.03 2.65 -15.69
C GLU A 128 5.75 3.80 -16.68
N ARG A 129 4.49 4.22 -16.80
CA ARG A 129 4.05 5.29 -17.72
C ARG A 129 4.12 6.70 -17.14
N ARG A 130 4.57 6.85 -15.89
CA ARG A 130 4.41 8.06 -15.07
C ARG A 130 5.72 8.59 -14.52
#